data_AF-A0A4P6WS76-F1
#
_entry.id   AF-A0A4P6WS76-F1
#
_cell.length_a   1.000
_cell.length_b   1.000
_cell.length_c   1.000
_cell.angle_alpha   90.00
_cell.angle_beta   90.00
_cell.angle_gamma   90.00
#
_symmetry.space_group_name_H-M   'P 1'
#
loop_
_entity.id
_entity.type
_entity.pdbx_description
1 polymer ?
#
loop_
_entity_poly.entity_id
_entity_poly.type
_entity_poly.pdbx_seq_one_letter_code
_entity_poly.pdbx_strand_id
1 'polypeptide(L)'
;MSAPINLAAVRVTLGSQNFYIPASQVGRCALVTNVVSEIPRFSRWLGIADEPQEGRHLHLCVPDSGVETGWYLWGQLENVLLSSETIFAVPPLLARHCHLPALRALVGREAFSPLLSWR
;
A
#
# COMPACT_ATOMS: atom_id res chain seq x y z
N MET A 1 12.99 -28.67 -6.79
CA MET A 1 11.73 -27.94 -6.53
C MET A 1 12.09 -26.68 -5.76
N SER A 2 12.01 -25.50 -6.38
CA SER A 2 12.19 -24.23 -5.67
C SER A 2 11.03 -24.04 -4.71
N ALA A 3 11.29 -23.85 -3.42
CA ALA A 3 10.25 -23.52 -2.46
C ALA A 3 9.48 -22.28 -2.97
N PRO A 4 8.14 -22.21 -2.82
CA PRO A 4 7.40 -21.00 -3.10
C PRO A 4 8.01 -19.87 -2.28
N ILE A 5 8.53 -18.85 -2.96
CA ILE A 5 9.12 -17.68 -2.31
C ILE A 5 7.95 -16.82 -1.85
N ASN A 6 7.64 -16.93 -0.56
CA ASN A 6 6.65 -16.07 0.05
C ASN A 6 7.20 -14.64 0.17
N LEU A 7 6.37 -13.64 -0.13
CA LEU A 7 6.71 -12.23 -0.03
C LEU A 7 6.21 -11.66 1.29
N ALA A 8 7.11 -11.18 2.14
CA ALA A 8 6.74 -10.37 3.30
C ALA A 8 6.21 -9.00 2.81
N ALA A 9 5.03 -8.62 3.26
CA ALA A 9 4.36 -7.38 2.86
C ALA A 9 3.68 -6.71 4.05
N VAL A 10 3.48 -5.41 3.93
CA VAL A 10 2.61 -4.63 4.79
C VAL A 10 1.28 -4.47 4.07
N ARG A 11 0.21 -4.98 4.67
CA ARG A 11 -1.17 -4.73 4.24
C ARG A 11 -1.64 -3.40 4.81
N VAL A 12 -2.01 -2.49 3.93
CA VAL A 12 -2.65 -1.21 4.23
C VAL A 12 -4.15 -1.34 3.95
N THR A 13 -4.98 -1.18 4.96
CA THR A 13 -6.45 -1.20 4.82
C THR A 13 -6.97 0.23 4.87
N LEU A 14 -7.51 0.73 3.77
CA LEU A 14 -8.11 2.07 3.65
C LEU A 14 -9.60 1.90 3.35
N GLY A 15 -10.46 2.14 4.35
CA GLY A 15 -11.89 1.86 4.22
C GLY A 15 -12.16 0.38 3.96
N SER A 16 -12.76 0.06 2.80
CA SER A 16 -13.04 -1.32 2.39
C SER A 16 -11.98 -1.90 1.42
N GLN A 17 -10.89 -1.18 1.17
CA GLN A 17 -9.87 -1.58 0.19
C GLN A 17 -8.57 -1.96 0.87
N ASN A 18 -7.97 -3.05 0.40
CA ASN A 18 -6.65 -3.50 0.82
C ASN A 18 -5.62 -3.11 -0.25
N PHE A 19 -4.46 -2.64 0.20
CA PHE A 19 -3.27 -2.43 -0.60
C PHE A 19 -2.11 -3.16 0.07
N TYR A 20 -1.15 -3.61 -0.71
CA TYR A 20 0.03 -4.32 -0.21
C TYR A 20 1.28 -3.59 -0.64
N ILE A 21 2.27 -3.49 0.24
CA ILE A 21 3.60 -2.95 -0.06
C ILE A 21 4.63 -3.97 0.41
N PRO A 22 5.65 -4.35 -0.39
CA PRO A 22 6.74 -5.20 0.08
C PRO A 22 7.34 -4.64 1.37
N ALA A 23 7.47 -5.49 2.40
CA ALA A 23 7.94 -5.05 3.71
C ALA A 23 9.36 -4.47 3.65
N SER A 24 10.18 -4.93 2.70
CA SER A 24 11.52 -4.39 2.45
C SER A 24 11.53 -2.94 1.97
N GLN A 25 10.40 -2.40 1.50
CA GLN A 25 10.28 -1.01 1.05
C GLN A 25 9.65 -0.10 2.11
N VAL A 26 9.17 -0.67 3.21
CA VAL A 26 8.59 0.11 4.31
C VAL A 26 9.68 0.42 5.32
N GLY A 27 9.94 1.71 5.54
CA GLY A 27 10.94 2.19 6.48
C GLY A 27 10.40 2.27 7.91
N ARG A 28 9.70 3.37 8.22
CA ARG A 28 9.14 3.64 9.55
C ARG A 28 7.62 3.80 9.48
N CYS A 29 6.93 3.29 10.49
CA CYS A 29 5.53 3.59 10.74
C CYS A 29 5.34 4.16 12.14
N ALA A 30 4.54 5.22 12.29
CA ALA A 30 4.21 5.81 13.58
C ALA A 30 2.73 6.24 13.65
N LEU A 31 2.17 6.27 14.85
CA LEU A 31 0.85 6.85 15.08
C LEU A 31 0.94 8.37 14.97
N VAL A 32 0.00 8.98 14.25
CA VAL A 32 -0.12 10.43 14.16
C VAL A 32 -0.93 10.93 15.34
N THR A 33 -0.31 11.73 16.19
CA THR A 33 -0.97 12.39 17.33
C THR A 33 -1.52 13.76 16.97
N ASN A 34 -0.91 14.45 16.00
CA ASN A 34 -1.34 15.75 15.48
C ASN A 34 -1.30 15.71 13.94
N VAL A 35 -2.41 16.05 13.29
CA VAL A 35 -2.49 16.10 11.83
C VAL A 35 -1.79 17.35 11.33
N VAL A 36 -0.72 17.18 10.55
CA VAL A 36 0.03 18.28 9.92
C VAL A 36 -0.37 18.34 8.44
N SER A 37 -0.87 19.49 7.98
CA SER A 37 -1.37 19.67 6.62
C SER A 37 -0.32 19.55 5.52
N GLU A 38 0.96 19.65 5.88
CA GLU A 38 2.10 19.60 4.96
C GLU A 38 2.48 18.18 4.54
N ILE A 39 2.03 17.15 5.29
CA ILE A 39 2.32 15.76 4.95
C ILE A 39 1.33 15.29 3.85
N PRO A 40 1.82 14.78 2.72
CA PRO A 40 0.94 14.34 1.63
C PRO A 40 0.14 13.10 2.06
N ARG A 41 -1.12 13.05 1.61
CA ARG A 41 -2.05 11.96 1.93
C ARG A 41 -1.92 10.82 0.94
N PHE A 42 -1.80 9.60 1.46
CA PHE A 42 -1.68 8.39 0.65
C PHE A 42 -2.96 8.11 -0.14
N SER A 43 -4.13 8.31 0.48
CA SER A 43 -5.45 8.23 -0.17
C SER A 43 -5.57 9.09 -1.44
N ARG A 44 -5.15 10.36 -1.37
CA ARG A 44 -5.16 11.27 -2.52
C ARG A 44 -4.23 10.82 -3.63
N TRP A 45 -3.04 10.34 -3.27
CA TRP A 45 -2.09 9.80 -4.24
C TRP A 45 -2.62 8.56 -4.95
N LEU A 46 -3.38 7.71 -4.26
CA LEU A 46 -4.09 6.57 -4.83
C LEU A 46 -5.35 6.95 -5.63
N GLY A 47 -5.75 8.24 -5.62
CA GLY A 47 -6.96 8.72 -6.28
C GLY A 47 -8.26 8.23 -5.63
N ILE A 48 -8.22 7.90 -4.34
CA ILE A 48 -9.41 7.48 -3.56
C ILE A 48 -9.90 8.60 -2.64
N ALA A 49 -11.10 8.42 -2.09
CA ALA A 49 -11.73 9.40 -1.21
C ALA A 49 -10.85 9.76 -0.01
N ASP A 50 -10.97 11.02 0.42
CA ASP A 50 -10.26 11.53 1.59
C ASP A 50 -10.62 10.75 2.86
N GLU A 51 -9.66 10.72 3.77
CA GLU A 51 -9.72 9.98 5.02
C GLU A 51 -10.67 10.67 6.01
N PRO A 52 -11.49 9.93 6.77
CA PRO A 52 -12.35 10.51 7.79
C PRO A 52 -11.52 11.18 8.90
N GLN A 53 -12.09 12.18 9.56
CA GLN A 53 -11.39 12.94 10.61
C GLN A 53 -11.06 12.07 11.84
N GLU A 54 -11.92 11.10 12.16
CA GLU A 54 -11.78 10.21 13.31
C GLU A 54 -11.17 8.85 12.93
N GLY A 55 -10.46 8.23 13.87
CA GLY A 55 -9.88 6.90 13.73
C GLY A 55 -8.36 6.87 13.86
N ARG A 56 -7.76 5.76 13.43
CA ARG A 56 -6.31 5.53 13.56
C ARG A 56 -5.58 6.13 12.37
N HIS A 57 -4.90 7.25 12.64
CA HIS A 57 -4.07 7.96 11.68
C HIS A 57 -2.61 7.57 11.84
N LEU A 58 -1.93 7.28 10.75
CA LEU A 58 -0.59 6.72 10.73
C LEU A 58 0.30 7.51 9.77
N HIS A 59 1.58 7.50 10.08
CA HIS A 59 2.63 8.08 9.26
C HIS A 59 3.50 6.96 8.74
N LEU A 60 3.51 6.75 7.42
CA LEU A 60 4.21 5.65 6.76
C LEU A 60 5.31 6.21 5.86
N CYS A 61 6.55 5.87 6.18
CA CYS A 61 7.70 6.18 5.35
C CYS A 61 8.00 5.01 4.40
N VAL A 62 8.01 5.31 3.10
CA VAL A 62 8.41 4.41 2.01
C VAL A 62 9.54 5.13 1.26
N PRO A 63 10.82 4.84 1.54
CA PRO A 63 11.94 5.64 1.05
C PRO A 63 11.95 5.84 -0.48
N ASP A 64 11.68 4.78 -1.23
CA ASP A 64 11.70 4.81 -2.71
C ASP A 64 10.45 5.45 -3.32
N SER A 65 9.50 5.93 -2.51
CA SER A 65 8.30 6.61 -3.00
C SER A 65 8.54 8.05 -3.48
N GLY A 66 9.73 8.59 -3.23
CA GLY A 66 10.08 9.97 -3.57
C GLY A 66 9.46 11.03 -2.64
N VAL A 67 8.83 10.59 -1.55
CA VAL A 67 8.20 11.46 -0.55
C VAL A 67 9.02 11.41 0.75
N GLU A 68 9.93 12.37 0.90
CA GLU A 68 10.85 12.45 2.05
C GLU A 68 10.13 12.57 3.38
N THR A 69 9.04 13.33 3.41
CA THR A 69 8.21 13.52 4.61
C THR A 69 7.43 12.27 4.96
N GLY A 70 7.43 11.21 4.14
CA GLY A 70 6.52 10.07 4.25
C GLY A 70 5.06 10.42 3.93
N TRP A 71 4.20 9.41 4.03
CA TRP A 71 2.78 9.48 3.72
C TRP A 71 1.95 9.54 4.99
N TYR A 72 0.96 10.42 4.99
CA TYR A 72 -0.15 10.37 5.94
C TYR A 72 -1.19 9.37 5.45
N LEU A 73 -1.69 8.52 6.34
CA LEU A 73 -2.76 7.58 6.05
C LEU A 73 -3.73 7.46 7.22
N TRP A 74 -4.97 7.10 6.91
CA TRP A 74 -5.94 6.60 7.88
C TRP A 74 -6.23 5.15 7.59
N GLY A 75 -6.16 4.29 8.61
CA GLY A 75 -6.52 2.89 8.45
C GLY A 75 -5.72 1.94 9.32
N GLN A 76 -5.54 0.73 8.81
CA GLN A 76 -4.82 -0.34 9.51
C GLN A 76 -3.61 -0.79 8.71
N LEU A 77 -2.54 -1.09 9.43
CA LEU A 77 -1.29 -1.62 8.91
C LEU A 77 -1.02 -2.96 9.58
N GLU A 78 -0.78 -3.99 8.77
CA GLU A 78 -0.50 -5.34 9.27
C GLU A 78 0.62 -5.98 8.47
N ASN A 79 1.56 -6.61 9.18
CA ASN A 79 2.58 -7.44 8.55
C ASN A 79 1.96 -8.77 8.13
N VAL A 80 2.07 -9.11 6.86
CA VAL A 80 1.52 -10.33 6.27
C VAL A 80 2.57 -11.04 5.43
N LEU A 81 2.38 -12.33 5.24
CA LEU A 81 3.18 -13.14 4.33
C LEU A 81 2.29 -13.54 3.15
N LEU A 82 2.63 -13.10 1.94
CA LEU A 82 1.91 -13.39 0.71
C LEU A 82 2.52 -14.62 0.04
N SER A 83 1.68 -15.61 -0.29
CA SER A 83 2.10 -16.74 -1.12
C SER A 83 2.28 -16.29 -2.56
N SER A 84 3.32 -16.78 -3.22
CA SER A 84 3.55 -16.53 -4.66
C SER A 84 2.35 -16.94 -5.52
N GLU A 85 1.59 -17.96 -5.11
CA GLU A 85 0.39 -18.44 -5.81
C GLU A 85 -0.78 -17.44 -5.77
N THR A 86 -0.72 -16.47 -4.85
CA THR A 86 -1.74 -15.43 -4.70
C THR A 86 -1.35 -14.11 -5.36
N ILE A 87 -0.14 -14.01 -5.90
CA ILE A 87 0.38 -12.81 -6.55
C ILE A 87 0.29 -12.99 -8.07
N PHE A 88 -0.55 -12.18 -8.70
CA PHE A 88 -0.82 -12.24 -10.13
C PHE A 88 -0.23 -11.02 -10.82
N ALA A 89 0.40 -11.22 -11.98
CA ALA A 89 0.84 -10.11 -12.82
C ALA A 89 -0.36 -9.22 -13.20
N VAL A 90 -0.10 -7.91 -13.36
CA VAL A 90 -1.14 -6.97 -13.78
C VAL A 90 -1.64 -7.37 -15.18
N PRO A 91 -2.95 -7.64 -15.36
CA PRO A 91 -3.51 -7.93 -16.67
C PRO A 91 -3.23 -6.81 -17.68
N PRO A 92 -2.90 -7.10 -18.95
CA PRO A 92 -2.58 -6.07 -19.95
C PRO A 92 -3.66 -5.00 -20.14
N LEU A 93 -4.94 -5.37 -19.97
CA LEU A 93 -6.06 -4.43 -20.04
C LEU A 93 -6.03 -3.43 -18.87
N LEU A 94 -5.71 -3.88 -17.66
CA LEU A 94 -5.54 -3.00 -16.51
C LEU A 94 -4.28 -2.16 -16.66
N ALA A 95 -3.18 -2.70 -17.16
CA ALA A 95 -1.95 -1.93 -17.37
C ALA A 95 -2.12 -0.73 -18.33
N ARG A 96 -3.09 -0.78 -19.24
CA ARG A 96 -3.40 0.31 -20.20
C ARG A 96 -4.31 1.40 -19.64
N HIS A 97 -5.15 1.07 -18.66
CA HIS A 97 -6.23 1.94 -18.19
C HIS A 97 -6.19 2.23 -16.68
N CYS A 98 -5.31 1.56 -15.94
CA CYS A 98 -5.15 1.77 -14.51
C CYS A 98 -4.17 2.93 -14.28
N HIS A 99 -4.66 3.98 -13.65
CA HIS A 99 -3.85 5.13 -13.22
C HIS A 99 -3.27 4.95 -11.81
N LEU A 100 -3.41 3.77 -11.21
CA LEU A 100 -2.91 3.52 -9.86
C LEU A 100 -1.37 3.54 -9.86
N PRO A 101 -0.74 4.53 -9.21
CA PRO A 101 0.70 4.67 -9.25
C PRO A 101 1.40 3.52 -8.52
N ALA A 102 2.59 3.16 -8.98
CA ALA A 102 3.40 2.05 -8.45
C ALA A 102 2.72 0.65 -8.44
N LEU A 103 1.59 0.47 -9.15
CA LEU A 103 0.95 -0.84 -9.27
C LEU A 103 1.89 -1.84 -9.95
N ARG A 104 2.22 -2.93 -9.26
CA ARG A 104 3.16 -3.95 -9.73
C ARG A 104 2.53 -5.30 -9.96
N ALA A 105 1.57 -5.68 -9.13
CA ALA A 105 0.85 -6.95 -9.21
C ALA A 105 -0.51 -6.82 -8.52
N LEU A 106 -1.30 -7.89 -8.57
CA LEU A 106 -2.55 -8.03 -7.85
C LEU A 106 -2.45 -9.21 -6.88
N VAL A 107 -3.02 -9.05 -5.69
CA VAL A 107 -3.08 -10.09 -4.66
C VAL A 107 -4.50 -10.64 -4.63
N GLY A 108 -4.67 -11.92 -4.96
CA GLY A 108 -5.98 -12.58 -5.10
C GLY A 108 -6.71 -12.88 -3.78
N ARG A 109 -6.41 -12.20 -2.69
CA ARG A 109 -7.11 -12.36 -1.41
C ARG A 109 -8.29 -11.40 -1.37
N GLU A 110 -9.51 -11.94 -1.21
CA GLU A 110 -10.79 -11.23 -1.04
C GLU A 110 -11.30 -10.42 -2.25
N ALA A 111 -10.47 -9.67 -2.99
CA ALA A 111 -10.95 -8.83 -4.12
C ALA A 111 -9.88 -8.38 -5.16
N PHE A 112 -8.84 -9.18 -5.45
CA PHE A 112 -7.73 -8.77 -6.34
C PHE A 112 -7.15 -7.39 -6.00
N SER A 113 -6.59 -7.30 -4.80
CA SER A 113 -6.09 -6.05 -4.23
C SER A 113 -4.73 -5.64 -4.81
N PRO A 114 -4.43 -4.34 -4.97
CA PRO A 114 -3.15 -3.88 -5.50
C PRO A 114 -1.94 -4.25 -4.64
N LEU A 115 -0.88 -4.79 -5.27
CA LEU A 115 0.49 -4.79 -4.73
C LEU A 115 1.25 -3.61 -5.35
N LEU A 116 1.56 -2.63 -4.50
CA LEU A 116 2.30 -1.43 -4.84
C LEU A 116 3.78 -1.63 -4.55
N SER A 117 4.64 -1.24 -5.47
CA SER A 117 6.09 -1.35 -5.29
C SER A 117 6.80 -0.29 -6.12
N TRP A 118 7.71 0.42 -5.45
CA TRP A 118 8.61 1.37 -6.06
C TRP A 118 9.90 0.63 -6.41
N ARG A 119 10.39 0.85 -7.63
CA ARG A 119 11.60 0.20 -8.17
C ARG A 119 12.71 1.21 -8.32
#